data_AF-A0AAQ3K591-F1
#
_entry.id   AF-A0AAQ3K591-F1
#
_cell.length_a   1.000
_cell.length_b   1.000
_cell.length_c   1.000
_cell.angle_alpha   90.00
_cell.angle_beta   90.00
_cell.angle_gamma   90.00
#
_symmetry.space_group_name_H-M   'P 1'
#
loop_
_entity.id
_entity.type
_entity.pdbx_description
1 polymer ?
#
loop_
_entity_poly.entity_id
_entity_poly.type
_entity_poly.pdbx_seq_one_letter_code
_entity_poly.pdbx_strand_id
1 'polypeptide(L)'
;MLAIKNAEKMFELLDSMVDEIGEENVAQVVTDSASALVAVGKKLMEKREGLFWTPCAAHCLDLVLEDIGNLPVFFNTIGKAKNITIFIYRHT
;
A
#
# COMPACT_ATOMS: atom_id res chain seq x y z
N MET A 1 7.66 7.48 3.99
CA MET A 1 6.25 7.77 4.27
C MET A 1 6.04 7.58 5.77
N LEU A 2 5.54 8.58 6.49
CA LEU A 2 5.26 8.45 7.93
C LEU A 2 4.17 7.39 8.10
N ALA A 3 4.51 6.26 8.70
CA ALA A 3 3.53 5.21 9.02
C ALA A 3 2.63 5.72 10.16
N ILE A 4 1.55 6.42 9.80
CA ILE A 4 0.49 6.76 10.74
C ILE A 4 -0.21 5.45 11.10
N LYS A 5 0.11 4.91 12.28
CA LYS A 5 -0.43 3.62 12.76
C LYS A 5 -1.87 3.68 13.26
N ASN A 6 -2.50 4.88 13.25
CA ASN A 6 -3.85 5.08 13.73
C ASN A 6 -4.78 5.40 12.54
N ALA A 7 -5.78 4.54 12.33
CA ALA A 7 -6.77 4.67 11.27
C ALA A 7 -7.52 6.02 11.33
N GLU A 8 -7.86 6.52 12.51
CA GLU A 8 -8.57 7.80 12.66
C GLU A 8 -7.72 8.97 12.17
N LYS A 9 -6.44 9.03 12.58
CA LYS A 9 -5.50 10.05 12.13
C LYS A 9 -5.27 10.00 10.63
N MET A 10 -5.30 8.80 10.04
CA MET A 10 -5.17 8.65 8.59
C MET A 10 -6.42 9.15 7.87
N PHE A 11 -7.61 8.86 8.40
CA PHE A 11 -8.85 9.40 7.86
C PHE A 11 -8.86 10.92 7.91
N GLU A 12 -8.53 11.52 9.05
CA GLU A 12 -8.43 12.98 9.21
C GLU A 12 -7.45 13.61 8.22
N LEU A 13 -6.31 12.95 7.99
CA LEU A 13 -5.32 13.42 7.01
C LEU A 13 -5.85 13.38 5.58
N LEU A 14 -6.45 12.26 5.16
CA LEU A 14 -6.95 12.11 3.80
C LEU A 14 -8.13 13.06 3.55
N ASP A 15 -9.00 13.21 4.54
CA ASP A 15 -10.15 14.10 4.48
C ASP A 15 -9.74 15.58 4.40
N SER A 16 -8.73 16.01 5.19
CA SER A 16 -8.22 17.37 5.12
C SER A 16 -7.49 17.67 3.80
N MET A 17 -6.82 16.69 3.22
CA MET A 17 -6.22 16.82 1.88
C MET A 17 -7.29 17.00 0.80
N VAL A 18 -8.42 16.31 0.90
CA VAL A 18 -9.54 16.51 -0.04
C VAL A 18 -10.12 17.91 0.11
N ASP A 19 -10.27 18.43 1.34
CA ASP A 19 -10.72 19.82 1.56
C ASP A 19 -9.74 20.85 1.00
N GLU A 20 -8.43 20.62 1.14
CA GLU A 20 -7.40 21.54 0.61
C GLU A 20 -7.40 21.60 -0.92
N ILE A 21 -7.62 20.46 -1.58
CA ILE A 21 -7.61 20.33 -3.05
C ILE A 21 -8.98 20.73 -3.65
N GLY A 22 -10.06 20.60 -2.89
CA GLY A 22 -11.43 20.67 -3.38
C GLY A 22 -11.91 19.32 -3.92
N GLU A 23 -13.06 18.85 -3.44
CA GLU A 23 -13.60 17.52 -3.77
C GLU A 23 -13.84 17.34 -5.27
N GLU A 24 -14.25 18.40 -5.97
CA GLU A 24 -14.45 18.41 -7.41
C GLU A 24 -13.17 18.17 -8.22
N ASN A 25 -12.01 18.37 -7.60
CA ASN A 25 -10.69 18.19 -8.21
C ASN A 25 -10.07 16.83 -7.87
N VAL A 26 -10.73 16.01 -7.03
CA VAL A 26 -10.22 14.71 -6.60
C VAL A 26 -11.10 13.59 -7.14
N ALA A 27 -10.62 12.89 -8.17
CA ALA A 27 -11.33 11.73 -8.71
C ALA A 27 -11.10 10.45 -7.89
N GLN A 28 -9.89 10.26 -7.36
CA GLN A 28 -9.50 9.00 -6.74
C GLN A 28 -8.41 9.18 -5.68
N VAL A 29 -8.56 8.44 -4.57
CA VAL A 29 -7.54 8.25 -3.55
C VAL A 29 -7.02 6.82 -3.61
N VAL A 30 -5.71 6.66 -3.74
CA VAL A 30 -5.05 5.35 -3.81
C VAL A 30 -4.11 5.20 -2.62
N THR A 31 -4.34 4.19 -1.78
CA THR A 31 -3.47 3.86 -0.64
C THR A 31 -3.06 2.40 -0.68
N ASP A 32 -2.10 1.98 0.14
CA ASP A 32 -1.82 0.54 0.28
C ASP A 32 -3.05 -0.23 0.82
N SER A 33 -3.01 -1.56 0.69
CA SER A 33 -4.12 -2.47 1.02
C SER A 33 -4.10 -2.97 2.46
N ALA A 34 -3.35 -2.33 3.37
CA ALA A 34 -3.39 -2.68 4.79
C ALA A 34 -4.84 -2.57 5.31
N SER A 35 -5.25 -3.50 6.17
CA SER A 35 -6.63 -3.60 6.66
C SER A 35 -7.16 -2.30 7.27
N ALA A 36 -6.29 -1.56 7.98
CA ALA A 36 -6.62 -0.25 8.53
C ALA A 36 -6.95 0.78 7.44
N LEU A 37 -6.23 0.76 6.31
CA LEU A 37 -6.43 1.67 5.19
C LEU A 37 -7.67 1.32 4.36
N VAL A 38 -8.03 0.03 4.29
CA VAL A 38 -9.32 -0.39 3.70
C VAL A 38 -10.50 0.22 4.45
N ALA A 39 -10.48 0.19 5.79
CA ALA A 39 -11.55 0.78 6.60
C ALA A 39 -11.60 2.31 6.44
N VAL A 40 -10.44 2.97 6.44
CA VAL A 40 -10.33 4.41 6.24
C VAL A 40 -10.84 4.83 4.85
N GLY A 41 -10.44 4.11 3.80
CA GLY A 41 -10.86 4.40 2.44
C GLY A 41 -12.35 4.24 2.22
N LYS A 42 -12.97 3.21 2.82
CA LYS A 42 -14.43 3.06 2.83
C LYS A 42 -15.12 4.23 3.52
N LYS A 43 -14.64 4.61 4.70
CA LYS A 43 -15.16 5.78 5.45
C LYS A 43 -15.01 7.07 4.66
N LEU A 44 -13.93 7.22 3.88
CA LEU A 44 -13.72 8.38 3.02
C LEU A 44 -14.76 8.44 1.90
N MET A 45 -15.02 7.33 1.21
CA MET A 45 -16.06 7.24 0.18
C MET A 45 -17.48 7.47 0.74
N GLU A 46 -17.74 7.07 1.99
CA GLU A 46 -19.01 7.36 2.67
C GLU A 46 -19.20 8.86 2.94
N LYS A 47 -18.11 9.60 3.19
CA LYS A 47 -18.16 11.06 3.45
C LYS A 47 -18.13 11.88 2.15
N ARG A 48 -17.40 11.42 1.14
CA ARG A 48 -17.09 12.15 -0.10
C ARG A 48 -17.67 11.39 -1.29
N GLU A 49 -18.93 11.64 -1.60
CA GLU A 49 -19.69 10.89 -2.63
C GLU A 49 -19.11 11.08 -4.05
N GLY A 50 -18.31 12.13 -4.28
CA GLY A 50 -17.74 12.46 -5.59
C GLY A 50 -16.46 11.72 -5.96
N LEU A 51 -15.83 11.00 -5.02
CA LEU A 51 -14.52 10.37 -5.23
C LEU A 51 -14.54 8.86 -4.93
N PHE A 52 -13.57 8.16 -5.52
CA PHE A 52 -13.36 6.74 -5.26
C PHE A 52 -12.11 6.47 -4.45
N TRP A 53 -12.16 5.47 -3.58
CA TRP A 53 -10.97 4.89 -2.97
C TRP A 53 -10.70 3.49 -3.52
N THR A 54 -9.43 3.20 -3.78
CA THR A 54 -8.99 1.86 -4.22
C THR A 54 -7.64 1.49 -3.63
N PRO A 55 -7.37 0.19 -3.41
CA PRO A 55 -6.03 -0.27 -3.02
C PRO A 55 -5.00 -0.07 -4.14
N CYS A 56 -3.75 0.12 -3.75
CA CYS A 56 -2.62 0.33 -4.66
C CYS A 56 -2.27 -0.95 -5.43
N ALA A 57 -2.38 -0.89 -6.76
CA ALA A 57 -2.07 -2.01 -7.64
C ALA A 57 -0.62 -2.51 -7.50
N ALA A 58 0.35 -1.61 -7.33
CA ALA A 58 1.76 -1.99 -7.15
C ALA A 58 1.96 -2.79 -5.85
N HIS A 59 1.29 -2.39 -4.78
CA HIS A 59 1.35 -3.12 -3.51
C HIS A 59 0.61 -4.46 -3.59
N CYS A 60 -0.56 -4.51 -4.24
CA CYS A 60 -1.25 -5.78 -4.49
C CYS A 60 -0.38 -6.74 -5.31
N LEU A 61 0.35 -6.25 -6.30
CA LEU A 61 1.27 -7.06 -7.10
C LEU A 61 2.44 -7.58 -6.25
N ASP A 62 3.01 -6.76 -5.37
CA ASP A 62 4.07 -7.17 -4.46
C ASP A 62 3.62 -8.33 -3.55
N LEU A 63 2.41 -8.25 -2.99
CA LEU A 63 1.82 -9.33 -2.18
C LEU A 63 1.63 -10.62 -2.99
N VAL A 64 1.13 -10.52 -4.24
CA VAL A 64 1.00 -11.68 -5.13
C VAL A 64 2.37 -12.31 -5.41
N LEU A 65 3.39 -11.49 -5.65
CA LEU A 65 4.75 -11.97 -5.89
C LEU A 65 5.37 -12.58 -4.63
N GLU A 66 5.08 -12.07 -3.45
CA GLU A 66 5.49 -12.64 -2.16
C GLU A 66 4.89 -14.05 -1.98
N ASP A 67 3.59 -14.20 -2.21
CA ASP A 67 2.91 -15.50 -2.13
C ASP A 67 3.46 -16.50 -3.15
N ILE A 68 3.72 -16.07 -4.39
CA ILE A 68 4.40 -16.89 -5.39
C ILE A 68 5.79 -17.28 -4.89
N GLY A 69 6.56 -16.34 -4.34
CA GLY A 69 7.89 -16.59 -3.81
C GLY A 69 7.91 -17.58 -2.64
N ASN A 70 6.81 -17.70 -1.90
CA ASN A 70 6.65 -18.66 -0.80
C ASN A 70 6.35 -20.10 -1.28
N LEU A 71 6.08 -20.32 -2.56
CA LEU A 71 5.85 -21.66 -3.09
C LEU A 71 7.12 -22.53 -2.96
N PRO A 72 6.99 -23.83 -2.57
CA PRO A 72 8.14 -24.70 -2.34
C PRO A 72 9.11 -24.82 -3.52
N VAL A 73 8.58 -24.71 -4.75
CA VAL A 73 9.38 -24.76 -5.98
C VAL A 73 10.41 -23.64 -6.08
N PHE A 74 10.18 -22.48 -5.45
CA PHE A 74 11.08 -21.33 -5.49
C PHE A 74 11.99 -21.20 -4.27
N PHE A 75 11.75 -21.98 -3.19
CA PHE A 75 12.46 -21.89 -1.92
C PHE A 75 14.00 -21.89 -2.09
N ASN A 76 14.53 -22.89 -2.78
CA ASN A 76 15.97 -23.03 -2.99
C ASN A 76 16.55 -21.93 -3.88
N THR A 77 15.82 -21.53 -4.93
CA THR A 77 16.27 -20.50 -5.87
C THR A 77 16.35 -19.13 -5.19
N ILE A 78 15.32 -18.75 -4.44
CA ILE A 78 15.28 -17.50 -3.67
C ILE A 78 16.36 -17.50 -2.59
N GLY A 79 16.55 -18.61 -1.87
CA GLY A 79 17.61 -18.73 -0.87
C GLY A 79 19.01 -18.50 -1.45
N LYS A 80 19.32 -19.11 -2.60
CA LYS A 80 20.59 -18.91 -3.30
C LYS A 80 20.75 -17.47 -3.79
N ALA A 81 19.70 -16.89 -4.39
CA ALA A 81 19.72 -15.51 -4.86
C ALA A 81 19.99 -14.52 -3.70
N LYS A 82 19.35 -14.71 -2.54
CA LYS A 82 19.60 -13.90 -1.33
C LYS A 82 21.07 -13.96 -0.90
N ASN A 83 21.67 -15.15 -0.90
CA ASN A 83 23.09 -15.30 -0.54
C ASN A 83 24.03 -14.54 -1.50
N ILE A 84 23.75 -14.59 -2.80
CA ILE A 84 24.52 -13.84 -3.82
C ILE A 84 24.36 -12.33 -3.58
N THR A 85 23.14 -11.85 -3.42
CA THR A 85 22.85 -10.43 -3.17
C THR A 85 23.56 -9.93 -1.91
N ILE A 86 23.51 -10.71 -0.81
CA ILE A 86 24.23 -10.39 0.43
C ILE A 86 25.75 -10.33 0.20
N PHE A 87 26.31 -11.26 -0.58
CA PHE A 87 27.74 -11.25 -0.90
C PHE A 87 28.14 -9.97 -1.64
N ILE A 88 27.39 -9.59 -2.68
CA ILE A 88 27.62 -8.38 -3.48
C ILE A 88 27.56 -7.15 -2.58
N TYR A 89 26.47 -6.95 -1.82
CA TYR A 89 26.31 -5.78 -0.93
C TYR A 89 27.34 -5.68 0.18
N ARG A 90 27.99 -6.80 0.56
CA ARG A 90 29.04 -6.79 1.60
C ARG A 90 30.42 -6.48 1.06
N HIS A 91 30.64 -6.65 -0.24
CA HIS A 91 31.95 -6.50 -0.88
C HIS A 91 31.96 -5.43 -1.98
N THR A 92 30.88 -4.64 -2.06
CA THR A 92 30.76 -3.42 -2.86
C THR A 92 30.31 -2.30 -1.93
#